data_AF-A0A7Z9BGP5-F1
#
_entry.id   AF-A0A7Z9BGP5-F1
#
_cell.length_a   1.000
_cell.length_b   1.000
_cell.length_c   1.000
_cell.angle_alpha   90.00
_cell.angle_beta   90.00
_cell.angle_gamma   90.00
#
_symmetry.space_group_name_H-M   'P 1'
#
loop_
_entity.id
_entity.type
_entity.pdbx_description
1 polymer ?
#
loop_
_entity_poly.entity_id
_entity_poly.type
_entity_poly.pdbx_seq_one_letter_code
_entity_poly.pdbx_strand_id
1 'polypeptide(L)'
;MKNLMIDEDFPAVDVLRHSELENPINSEFNSAEITVYPQREELNWEQKFAVKTATKIRLALEELYCFEVIENQFQQLGITFNNAIALQPSNPAFVIKPTTTVIMGAPKGGHLEINFKYPVQKVCGMITSSSGTALSAYDVDGKKVAETRMSVSHYISSDALNFPHAQLKLSGFNIQKVIFETFDGQLILHHFKVEF
;
A
#
# COMPACT_ATOMS: atom_id res chain seq x y z
N MET A 1 33.46 81.72 -34.31
CA MET A 1 33.37 80.49 -35.15
C MET A 1 33.22 79.31 -34.21
N LYS A 2 32.10 78.59 -34.34
CA LYS A 2 31.73 77.27 -33.79
C LYS A 2 32.08 76.98 -32.32
N ASN A 3 31.06 76.82 -31.48
CA ASN A 3 30.67 75.50 -30.99
C ASN A 3 29.33 75.60 -30.27
N LEU A 4 28.35 74.86 -30.80
CA LEU A 4 27.03 74.66 -30.21
C LEU A 4 27.12 73.47 -29.25
N MET A 5 26.39 73.60 -28.16
CA MET A 5 26.35 72.77 -26.97
C MET A 5 25.24 71.71 -27.08
N ILE A 6 25.31 70.69 -26.21
CA ILE A 6 24.27 69.74 -25.76
C ILE A 6 24.22 68.44 -26.59
N ASP A 7 24.89 67.37 -26.14
CA ASP A 7 24.53 66.38 -25.10
C ASP A 7 23.47 65.37 -25.59
N GLU A 8 23.79 64.08 -25.63
CA GLU A 8 23.55 63.18 -24.50
C GLU A 8 24.13 61.78 -24.71
N ASP A 9 24.50 61.19 -23.57
CA ASP A 9 25.34 60.04 -23.35
C ASP A 9 24.76 58.70 -23.82
N PHE A 10 25.61 57.90 -24.46
CA PHE A 10 25.51 56.44 -24.44
C PHE A 10 26.52 55.90 -23.43
N PRO A 11 26.09 55.09 -22.45
CA PRO A 11 26.93 54.04 -21.93
C PRO A 11 26.45 52.67 -22.41
N ALA A 12 27.40 51.91 -22.94
CA ALA A 12 27.28 50.50 -23.23
C ALA A 12 27.63 49.66 -21.98
N VAL A 13 27.18 48.39 -22.01
CA VAL A 13 27.70 47.24 -21.25
C VAL A 13 27.31 47.20 -19.76
N ASP A 14 26.45 46.27 -19.33
CA ASP A 14 26.82 44.89 -18.97
C ASP A 14 25.79 44.22 -18.01
N VAL A 15 25.87 42.89 -17.97
CA VAL A 15 25.39 41.98 -16.90
C VAL A 15 23.90 41.57 -16.88
N LEU A 16 23.72 40.30 -17.25
CA LEU A 16 22.61 39.41 -16.93
C LEU A 16 22.10 39.60 -15.48
N ARG A 17 20.88 40.12 -15.30
CA ARG A 17 20.11 39.89 -14.08
C ARG A 17 19.12 38.76 -14.30
N HIS A 18 19.49 37.58 -13.83
CA HIS A 18 18.52 36.57 -13.43
C HIS A 18 17.77 37.10 -12.20
N SER A 19 16.54 37.57 -12.38
CA SER A 19 15.63 37.82 -11.26
C SER A 19 15.04 36.48 -10.81
N GLU A 20 15.46 36.07 -9.63
CA GLU A 20 14.81 35.08 -8.77
C GLU A 20 13.34 35.47 -8.56
N LEU A 21 12.44 34.55 -8.91
CA LEU A 21 11.14 34.49 -8.26
C LEU A 21 11.02 33.07 -7.70
N GLU A 22 11.38 32.97 -6.42
CA GLU A 22 11.13 31.81 -5.58
C GLU A 22 9.62 31.51 -5.57
N ASN A 23 9.23 30.46 -6.27
CA ASN A 23 8.11 29.65 -5.82
C ASN A 23 8.75 28.41 -5.19
N PRO A 24 8.62 28.16 -3.87
CA PRO A 24 8.92 26.85 -3.35
C PRO A 24 7.89 25.93 -3.97
N ILE A 25 8.31 25.24 -5.03
CA ILE A 25 7.65 24.07 -5.57
C ILE A 25 7.40 23.20 -4.35
N ASN A 26 6.12 23.06 -4.03
CA ASN A 26 5.63 22.05 -3.12
C ASN A 26 6.00 20.73 -3.80
N SER A 27 7.24 20.29 -3.56
CA SER A 27 7.78 19.02 -3.98
C SER A 27 7.07 18.00 -3.10
N GLU A 28 5.81 17.73 -3.44
CA GLU A 28 5.24 16.41 -3.24
C GLU A 28 6.30 15.46 -3.77
N PHE A 29 7.07 14.88 -2.84
CA PHE A 29 7.92 13.76 -3.14
C PHE A 29 6.97 12.71 -3.72
N ASN A 30 6.96 12.62 -5.04
CA ASN A 30 6.44 11.48 -5.77
C ASN A 30 7.31 10.29 -5.36
N SER A 31 7.07 9.79 -4.16
CA SER A 31 7.63 8.55 -3.65
C SER A 31 7.05 7.48 -4.56
N ALA A 32 7.84 7.08 -5.56
CA ALA A 32 7.48 6.04 -6.50
C ALA A 32 7.11 4.79 -5.71
N GLU A 33 5.95 4.21 -6.00
CA GLU A 33 5.53 2.95 -5.40
C GLU A 33 6.45 1.82 -5.89
N ILE A 34 7.07 1.11 -4.97
CA ILE A 34 7.95 -0.02 -5.27
C ILE A 34 7.11 -1.30 -5.24
N THR A 35 7.13 -2.07 -6.32
CA THR A 35 6.56 -3.43 -6.32
C THR A 35 7.58 -4.42 -5.80
N VAL A 36 7.20 -5.23 -4.81
CA VAL A 36 8.07 -6.22 -4.18
C VAL A 36 7.53 -7.62 -4.41
N TYR A 37 8.42 -8.50 -4.85
CA TYR A 37 8.14 -9.87 -5.26
C TYR A 37 8.35 -10.85 -4.11
N PRO A 38 7.62 -11.98 -4.09
CA PRO A 38 7.82 -13.02 -3.09
C PRO A 38 9.22 -13.63 -3.21
N GLN A 39 9.91 -13.80 -2.09
CA GLN A 39 11.16 -14.55 -2.02
C GLN A 39 10.89 -16.04 -2.20
N ARG A 40 11.73 -16.69 -3.01
CA ARG A 40 11.61 -18.11 -3.37
C ARG A 40 12.71 -18.98 -2.78
N GLU A 41 13.81 -18.37 -2.41
CA GLU A 41 14.99 -19.04 -1.87
C GLU A 41 15.33 -18.38 -0.53
N GLU A 42 15.79 -19.17 0.44
CA GLU A 42 16.47 -18.67 1.62
C GLU A 42 17.80 -18.05 1.19
N LEU A 43 17.74 -16.86 0.61
CA LEU A 43 18.92 -16.03 0.45
C LEU A 43 19.36 -15.69 1.88
N ASN A 44 20.42 -16.39 2.31
CA ASN A 44 21.13 -16.22 3.58
C ASN A 44 21.87 -14.86 3.67
N TRP A 45 21.31 -13.86 3.01
CA TRP A 45 21.72 -12.49 3.05
C TRP A 45 20.76 -11.81 4.01
N GLU A 46 21.27 -11.37 5.16
CA GLU A 46 20.69 -10.23 5.85
C GLU A 46 20.84 -8.99 4.94
N GLN A 47 20.12 -8.97 3.82
CA GLN A 47 19.79 -7.75 3.11
C GLN A 47 18.87 -7.00 4.05
N LYS A 48 19.49 -6.21 4.94
CA LYS A 48 18.82 -5.14 5.65
C LYS A 48 18.30 -4.20 4.59
N PHE A 49 17.06 -4.43 4.15
CA PHE A 49 16.30 -3.42 3.44
C PHE A 49 16.18 -2.24 4.41
N ALA A 50 16.99 -1.21 4.17
CA ALA A 50 16.87 0.06 4.85
C ALA A 50 15.62 0.74 4.29
N VAL A 51 14.45 0.35 4.79
CA VAL A 51 13.20 0.97 4.39
C VAL A 51 13.23 2.41 4.92
N LYS A 52 13.27 3.37 4.00
CA LYS A 52 13.23 4.79 4.35
C LYS A 52 11.82 5.15 4.80
N THR A 53 11.72 6.09 5.73
CA THR A 53 10.47 6.74 6.08
C THR A 53 9.82 7.31 4.81
N ALA A 54 8.51 7.11 4.65
CA ALA A 54 7.68 7.41 3.48
C ALA A 54 7.90 6.53 2.22
N THR A 55 8.54 5.36 2.36
CA THR A 55 8.60 4.39 1.24
C THR A 55 7.23 3.75 1.03
N LYS A 56 6.68 3.89 -0.18
CA LYS A 56 5.43 3.22 -0.57
C LYS A 56 5.74 1.90 -1.27
N ILE A 57 5.14 0.82 -0.79
CA ILE A 57 5.37 -0.53 -1.29
C ILE A 57 4.03 -1.19 -1.68
N ARG A 58 4.03 -1.89 -2.81
CA ARG A 58 3.00 -2.84 -3.24
C ARG A 58 3.59 -4.24 -3.22
N LEU A 59 2.88 -5.21 -2.66
CA LEU A 59 3.27 -6.62 -2.79
C LEU A 59 2.73 -7.22 -4.09
N ALA A 60 3.58 -7.94 -4.83
CA ALA A 60 3.21 -8.68 -6.03
C ALA A 60 2.56 -10.01 -5.65
N LEU A 61 1.34 -9.96 -5.10
CA LEU A 61 0.59 -11.13 -4.65
C LEU A 61 0.24 -12.08 -5.80
N GLU A 62 0.10 -11.53 -7.01
CA GLU A 62 -0.16 -12.26 -8.25
C GLU A 62 0.95 -13.26 -8.61
N GLU A 63 2.17 -13.05 -8.11
CA GLU A 63 3.33 -13.89 -8.38
C GLU A 63 3.45 -15.07 -7.42
N LEU A 64 2.57 -15.17 -6.40
CA LEU A 64 2.52 -16.30 -5.46
C LEU A 64 2.02 -17.58 -6.17
N TYR A 65 2.48 -18.74 -5.71
CA TYR A 65 2.02 -20.01 -6.26
C TYR A 65 0.63 -20.35 -5.70
N CYS A 66 -0.22 -20.96 -6.53
CA CYS A 66 -1.53 -21.41 -6.09
C CYS A 66 -1.38 -22.51 -5.01
N PHE A 67 -2.16 -22.40 -3.93
CA PHE A 67 -2.09 -23.21 -2.70
C PHE A 67 -0.81 -23.05 -1.87
N GLU A 68 -0.03 -22.00 -2.10
CA GLU A 68 1.12 -21.66 -1.26
C GLU A 68 0.67 -21.11 0.10
N VAL A 69 1.17 -21.70 1.19
CA VAL A 69 1.03 -21.10 2.53
C VAL A 69 1.92 -19.87 2.59
N ILE A 70 1.34 -18.73 2.97
CA ILE A 70 2.04 -17.45 2.98
C ILE A 70 2.40 -17.12 4.43
N GLU A 71 3.69 -16.97 4.68
CA GLU A 71 4.24 -16.63 5.99
C GLU A 71 5.42 -15.67 5.84
N ASN A 72 6.47 -16.11 5.13
CA ASN A 72 7.77 -15.44 5.08
C ASN A 72 8.18 -14.91 3.71
N GLN A 73 7.31 -15.00 2.70
CA GLN A 73 7.61 -14.62 1.30
C GLN A 73 7.99 -13.13 1.15
N PHE A 74 7.65 -12.28 2.12
CA PHE A 74 7.99 -10.85 2.13
C PHE A 74 8.83 -10.44 3.35
N GLN A 75 9.45 -11.41 4.03
CA GLN A 75 10.20 -11.21 5.26
C GLN A 75 11.42 -10.29 5.09
N GLN A 76 11.98 -10.17 3.87
CA GLN A 76 13.04 -9.21 3.56
C GLN A 76 12.65 -7.75 3.81
N LEU A 77 11.36 -7.42 3.71
CA LEU A 77 10.82 -6.11 4.09
C LEU A 77 10.37 -6.06 5.55
N GLY A 78 10.53 -7.16 6.28
CA GLY A 78 9.94 -7.33 7.59
C GLY A 78 8.43 -7.52 7.56
N ILE A 79 7.84 -7.97 6.44
CA ILE A 79 6.40 -8.22 6.34
C ILE A 79 6.17 -9.73 6.42
N THR A 80 5.34 -10.16 7.36
CA THR A 80 4.97 -11.57 7.53
C THR A 80 3.47 -11.71 7.58
N PHE A 81 2.97 -12.85 7.11
CA PHE A 81 1.56 -13.16 7.07
C PHE A 81 1.25 -14.28 8.07
N ASN A 82 0.11 -14.17 8.73
CA ASN A 82 -0.41 -15.20 9.62
C ASN A 82 -1.81 -15.58 9.14
N ASN A 83 -2.09 -16.89 9.14
CA ASN A 83 -3.36 -17.44 8.66
C ASN A 83 -3.65 -17.06 7.20
N ALA A 84 -2.69 -17.27 6.30
CA ALA A 84 -2.76 -16.83 4.91
C ALA A 84 -2.38 -17.96 3.94
N ILE A 85 -3.17 -18.11 2.88
CA ILE A 85 -2.88 -19.00 1.75
C ILE A 85 -3.12 -18.26 0.43
N ALA A 86 -2.23 -18.47 -0.54
CA ALA A 86 -2.42 -18.03 -1.91
C ALA A 86 -3.32 -19.01 -2.64
N LEU A 87 -4.32 -18.54 -3.39
CA LEU A 87 -5.14 -19.41 -4.24
C LEU A 87 -5.71 -18.66 -5.43
N GLN A 88 -6.19 -19.41 -6.41
CA GLN A 88 -7.00 -18.89 -7.51
C GLN A 88 -8.46 -19.26 -7.23
N PRO A 89 -9.37 -18.30 -7.00
CA PRO A 89 -10.75 -18.61 -6.65
C PRO A 89 -11.45 -19.32 -7.80
N SER A 90 -12.13 -20.43 -7.51
CA SER A 90 -13.00 -21.13 -8.47
C SER A 90 -14.45 -20.65 -8.42
N ASN A 91 -14.87 -20.04 -7.29
CA ASN A 91 -16.21 -19.49 -7.12
C ASN A 91 -16.30 -18.11 -7.80
N PRO A 92 -17.14 -17.95 -8.85
CA PRO A 92 -17.29 -16.68 -9.57
C PRO A 92 -17.65 -15.48 -8.69
N ALA A 93 -18.33 -15.69 -7.56
CA ALA A 93 -18.70 -14.62 -6.64
C ALA A 93 -17.49 -13.89 -6.02
N PHE A 94 -16.32 -14.55 -6.00
CA PHE A 94 -15.04 -14.00 -5.56
C PHE A 94 -14.13 -13.55 -6.73
N VAL A 95 -14.49 -13.86 -7.98
CA VAL A 95 -13.64 -13.65 -9.16
C VAL A 95 -13.87 -12.26 -9.73
N ILE A 96 -12.86 -11.39 -9.60
CA ILE A 96 -12.80 -10.12 -10.34
C ILE A 96 -12.22 -10.35 -11.74
N LYS A 97 -11.23 -11.24 -11.82
CA LYS A 97 -10.58 -11.67 -13.06
C LYS A 97 -10.17 -13.14 -12.92
N PRO A 98 -10.48 -14.00 -13.90
CA PRO A 98 -10.04 -15.39 -13.90
C PRO A 98 -8.53 -15.51 -13.70
N THR A 99 -8.09 -16.61 -13.09
CA THR A 99 -6.66 -16.98 -12.88
C THR A 99 -5.83 -15.98 -12.07
N THR A 100 -6.44 -15.02 -11.37
CA THR A 100 -5.70 -14.11 -10.49
C THR A 100 -5.45 -14.80 -9.15
N THR A 101 -4.19 -14.90 -8.75
CA THR A 101 -3.82 -15.37 -7.40
C THR A 101 -4.20 -14.29 -6.39
N VAL A 102 -4.89 -14.71 -5.33
CA VAL A 102 -5.31 -13.87 -4.20
C VAL A 102 -4.88 -14.51 -2.90
N ILE A 103 -4.84 -13.71 -1.83
CA ILE A 103 -4.63 -14.22 -0.47
C ILE A 103 -5.98 -14.47 0.19
N MET A 104 -6.17 -15.64 0.77
CA MET A 104 -7.31 -15.97 1.62
C MET A 104 -6.87 -16.15 3.06
N GLY A 105 -7.73 -15.74 4.00
CA GLY A 105 -7.61 -16.12 5.41
C GLY A 105 -7.86 -17.62 5.61
N ALA A 106 -6.83 -18.41 5.94
CA ALA A 106 -6.92 -19.85 6.16
C ALA A 106 -5.87 -20.37 7.16
N PRO A 107 -6.18 -21.39 7.99
CA PRO A 107 -7.42 -22.17 8.04
C PRO A 107 -8.61 -21.47 8.72
N LYS A 108 -8.37 -20.38 9.47
CA LYS A 108 -9.45 -19.61 10.09
C LYS A 108 -10.05 -18.68 9.04
N GLY A 109 -11.14 -19.14 8.42
CA GLY A 109 -11.90 -18.35 7.45
C GLY A 109 -12.24 -16.97 8.01
N GLY A 110 -12.10 -15.94 7.17
CA GLY A 110 -12.49 -14.58 7.51
C GLY A 110 -11.55 -13.82 8.44
N HIS A 111 -10.40 -14.39 8.78
CA HIS A 111 -9.34 -13.71 9.52
C HIS A 111 -8.04 -13.71 8.70
N LEU A 112 -7.36 -12.57 8.59
CA LEU A 112 -6.07 -12.49 7.92
C LEU A 112 -5.21 -11.47 8.66
N GLU A 113 -4.07 -11.94 9.18
CA GLU A 113 -3.16 -11.11 9.97
C GLU A 113 -1.87 -10.85 9.18
N ILE A 114 -1.40 -9.61 9.26
CA ILE A 114 -0.14 -9.17 8.64
C ILE A 114 0.65 -8.42 9.71
N ASN A 115 1.88 -8.88 9.94
CA ASN A 115 2.80 -8.29 10.90
C ASN A 115 3.93 -7.57 10.19
N PHE A 116 4.35 -6.46 10.77
CA PHE A 116 5.46 -5.66 10.30
C PHE A 116 6.58 -5.73 11.33
N LYS A 117 7.83 -5.86 10.90
CA LYS A 117 9.02 -5.69 11.74
C LYS A 117 9.37 -4.22 11.92
N TYR A 118 9.17 -3.43 10.87
CA TYR A 118 9.35 -1.98 10.88
C TYR A 118 7.97 -1.33 10.84
N PRO A 119 7.68 -0.34 11.71
CA PRO A 119 6.36 0.26 11.78
C PRO A 119 5.95 0.90 10.45
N VAL A 120 4.66 0.81 10.13
CA VAL A 120 4.07 1.47 8.95
C VAL A 120 3.11 2.59 9.38
N GLN A 121 2.92 3.55 8.50
CA GLN A 121 2.04 4.71 8.70
C GLN A 121 0.70 4.57 7.98
N LYS A 122 0.71 3.91 6.82
CA LYS A 122 -0.52 3.68 6.03
C LYS A 122 -0.58 2.25 5.55
N VAL A 123 -1.80 1.73 5.55
CA VAL A 123 -2.12 0.40 5.02
C VAL A 123 -3.30 0.52 4.09
N CYS A 124 -3.21 -0.16 2.95
CA CYS A 124 -4.25 -0.20 1.94
C CYS A 124 -4.39 -1.62 1.39
N GLY A 125 -5.56 -2.22 1.59
CA GLY A 125 -5.92 -3.52 1.04
C GLY A 125 -7.10 -3.41 0.08
N MET A 126 -7.07 -4.17 -1.01
CA MET A 126 -8.23 -4.38 -1.87
C MET A 126 -8.80 -5.77 -1.60
N ILE A 127 -10.05 -5.84 -1.15
CA ILE A 127 -10.66 -7.09 -0.69
C ILE A 127 -11.96 -7.40 -1.44
N THR A 128 -12.29 -8.69 -1.50
CA THR A 128 -13.66 -9.17 -1.74
C THR A 128 -14.06 -10.05 -0.57
N SER A 129 -15.25 -9.87 -0.02
CA SER A 129 -15.68 -10.61 1.18
C SER A 129 -17.13 -11.00 1.11
N SER A 130 -17.51 -12.14 1.67
CA SER A 130 -18.92 -12.55 1.73
C SER A 130 -19.75 -11.73 2.72
N SER A 131 -19.12 -10.99 3.64
CA SER A 131 -19.80 -10.19 4.66
C SER A 131 -19.00 -8.92 5.02
N GLY A 132 -19.56 -8.12 5.93
CA GLY A 132 -18.91 -6.90 6.42
C GLY A 132 -17.52 -7.19 6.97
N THR A 133 -16.52 -6.46 6.47
CA THR A 133 -15.11 -6.67 6.81
C THR A 133 -14.54 -5.42 7.45
N ALA A 134 -13.82 -5.61 8.55
CA ALA A 134 -13.04 -4.58 9.21
C ALA A 134 -11.55 -4.76 8.89
N LEU A 135 -10.83 -3.64 8.79
CA LEU A 135 -9.38 -3.60 8.81
C LEU A 135 -8.97 -2.84 10.08
N SER A 136 -8.34 -3.54 11.02
CA SER A 136 -7.87 -2.99 12.29
C SER A 136 -6.34 -2.93 12.30
N ALA A 137 -5.78 -1.86 12.87
CA ALA A 137 -4.34 -1.67 13.04
C ALA A 137 -3.97 -1.60 14.51
N TYR A 138 -2.83 -2.19 14.85
CA TYR A 138 -2.32 -2.32 16.21
C TYR A 138 -0.86 -1.86 16.29
N ASP A 139 -0.50 -1.27 17.42
CA ASP A 139 0.89 -0.94 17.76
C ASP A 139 1.66 -2.16 18.32
N VAL A 140 2.92 -1.94 18.72
CA VAL A 140 3.81 -2.97 19.29
C VAL A 140 3.30 -3.56 20.60
N ASP A 141 2.53 -2.80 21.37
CA ASP A 141 1.92 -3.23 22.63
C ASP A 141 0.60 -3.99 22.40
N GLY A 142 0.19 -4.15 21.13
CA GLY A 142 -1.06 -4.81 20.77
C GLY A 142 -2.29 -3.94 20.97
N LYS A 143 -2.14 -2.62 21.20
CA LYS A 143 -3.26 -1.69 21.32
C LYS A 143 -3.74 -1.27 19.94
N LYS A 144 -5.06 -1.28 19.73
CA LYS A 144 -5.67 -0.83 18.48
C LYS A 144 -5.48 0.67 18.30
N VAL A 145 -4.80 1.08 17.23
CA VAL A 145 -4.48 2.49 16.91
C VAL A 145 -5.37 3.07 15.82
N ALA A 146 -5.93 2.23 14.93
CA ALA A 146 -6.87 2.66 13.90
C ALA A 146 -7.79 1.50 13.47
N GLU A 147 -8.95 1.82 12.91
CA GLU A 147 -9.87 0.85 12.33
C GLU A 147 -10.64 1.51 11.17
N THR A 148 -10.89 0.74 10.11
CA THR A 148 -11.83 1.10 9.05
C THR A 148 -12.70 -0.11 8.72
N ARG A 149 -13.89 0.12 8.15
CA ARG A 149 -14.84 -0.94 7.82
C ARG A 149 -15.36 -0.77 6.41
N MET A 150 -15.67 -1.90 5.79
CA MET A 150 -16.40 -1.93 4.54
C MET A 150 -17.83 -1.45 4.77
N SER A 151 -18.24 -0.43 4.04
CA SER A 151 -19.63 0.02 4.02
C SER A 151 -20.45 -0.95 3.18
N VAL A 152 -21.08 -1.93 3.83
CA VAL A 152 -22.00 -2.87 3.16
C VAL A 152 -23.41 -2.69 3.68
N SER A 153 -24.38 -2.69 2.76
CA SER A 153 -25.79 -2.86 3.12
C SER A 153 -26.01 -4.27 3.65
N HIS A 154 -26.73 -4.39 4.77
CA HIS A 154 -27.05 -5.67 5.45
C HIS A 154 -27.81 -6.69 4.58
N TYR A 155 -28.17 -6.35 3.34
CA TYR A 155 -28.82 -7.23 2.37
C TYR A 155 -27.83 -7.61 1.26
N ILE A 156 -26.98 -8.59 1.53
CA ILE A 156 -26.34 -9.38 0.48
C ILE A 156 -27.14 -10.68 0.46
N SER A 157 -27.97 -10.89 -0.55
CA SER A 157 -28.62 -12.20 -0.72
C SER A 157 -27.52 -13.23 -1.00
N SER A 158 -27.68 -14.46 -0.49
CA SER A 158 -26.77 -15.57 -0.83
C SER A 158 -26.71 -15.87 -2.33
N ASP A 159 -27.68 -15.37 -3.09
CA ASP A 159 -27.79 -15.47 -4.55
C ASP A 159 -27.10 -14.30 -5.29
N ALA A 160 -26.43 -13.40 -4.56
CA ALA A 160 -25.69 -12.32 -5.17
C ALA A 160 -24.53 -12.90 -5.98
N LEU A 161 -24.61 -12.75 -7.30
CA LEU A 161 -23.55 -13.15 -8.24
C LEU A 161 -22.19 -12.47 -7.96
N ASN A 162 -22.16 -11.40 -7.16
CA ASN A 162 -20.95 -10.65 -6.85
C ASN A 162 -20.92 -10.30 -5.37
N PHE A 163 -19.90 -10.79 -4.66
CA PHE A 163 -19.62 -10.35 -3.30
C PHE A 163 -19.10 -8.91 -3.27
N PRO A 164 -19.33 -8.16 -2.18
CA PRO A 164 -18.85 -6.79 -2.04
C PRO A 164 -17.32 -6.75 -2.21
N HIS A 165 -16.91 -5.81 -3.05
CA HIS A 165 -15.52 -5.53 -3.37
C HIS A 165 -15.19 -4.12 -2.90
N ALA A 166 -14.17 -3.97 -2.07
CA ALA A 166 -13.86 -2.69 -1.47
C ALA A 166 -12.36 -2.50 -1.21
N GLN A 167 -11.94 -1.23 -1.29
CA GLN A 167 -10.62 -0.82 -0.85
C GLN A 167 -10.70 -0.32 0.60
N LEU A 168 -10.06 -1.03 1.52
CA LEU A 168 -9.91 -0.61 2.90
C LEU A 168 -8.57 0.10 3.07
N LYS A 169 -8.61 1.34 3.57
CA LYS A 169 -7.44 2.16 3.84
C LYS A 169 -7.49 2.68 5.27
N LEU A 170 -6.36 2.63 5.96
CA LEU A 170 -6.19 3.30 7.24
C LEU A 170 -4.82 3.98 7.31
N SER A 171 -4.76 4.98 8.17
CA SER A 171 -3.53 5.67 8.56
C SER A 171 -3.44 5.64 10.08
N GLY A 172 -2.24 5.50 10.62
CA GLY A 172 -1.99 5.47 12.06
C GLY A 172 -0.52 5.65 12.36
N PHE A 173 -0.19 5.89 13.63
CA PHE A 173 1.20 5.99 14.08
C PHE A 173 1.69 4.62 14.55
N ASN A 174 2.92 4.26 14.17
CA ASN A 174 3.61 3.05 14.62
C ASN A 174 2.80 1.75 14.45
N ILE A 175 2.16 1.55 13.30
CA ILE A 175 1.39 0.33 13.05
C ILE A 175 2.37 -0.83 12.91
N GLN A 176 2.26 -1.82 13.78
CA GLN A 176 3.10 -3.02 13.79
C GLN A 176 2.35 -4.27 13.34
N LYS A 177 1.02 -4.22 13.37
CA LYS A 177 0.15 -5.32 12.92
C LYS A 177 -1.13 -4.78 12.33
N VAL A 178 -1.63 -5.43 11.29
CA VAL A 178 -3.00 -5.26 10.81
C VAL A 178 -3.73 -6.58 10.73
N ILE A 179 -5.04 -6.51 10.93
CA ILE A 179 -5.94 -7.65 10.84
C ILE A 179 -7.11 -7.26 9.93
N PHE A 180 -7.30 -8.03 8.85
CA PHE A 180 -8.56 -8.07 8.14
C PHE A 180 -9.46 -9.12 8.80
N GLU A 181 -10.65 -8.72 9.19
CA GLU A 181 -11.57 -9.61 9.90
C GLU A 181 -12.99 -9.44 9.39
N THR A 182 -13.67 -10.56 9.18
CA THR A 182 -15.08 -10.61 8.84
C THR A 182 -15.77 -11.65 9.72
N PHE A 183 -17.01 -11.37 10.10
CA PHE A 183 -17.79 -12.25 10.97
C PHE A 183 -18.49 -13.32 10.12
N ASP A 184 -18.25 -14.59 10.48
CA ASP A 184 -18.88 -15.77 9.88
C ASP A 184 -18.86 -15.77 8.34
N GLY A 185 -17.71 -15.39 7.78
CA GLY A 185 -17.56 -15.16 6.34
C GLY A 185 -16.18 -15.53 5.84
N GLN A 186 -16.00 -15.37 4.54
CA GLN A 186 -14.73 -15.53 3.86
C GLN A 186 -14.34 -14.21 3.23
N LEU A 187 -13.05 -13.88 3.32
CA LEU A 187 -12.47 -12.73 2.65
C LEU A 187 -11.26 -13.18 1.83
N ILE A 188 -11.08 -12.52 0.69
CA ILE A 188 -9.88 -12.58 -0.11
C ILE A 188 -9.28 -11.18 -0.27
N LEU A 189 -7.96 -11.11 -0.25
CA LEU A 189 -7.15 -9.93 -0.45
C LEU A 189 -6.47 -10.02 -1.82
N HIS A 190 -6.80 -9.08 -2.70
CA HIS A 190 -6.30 -9.00 -4.07
C HIS A 190 -5.01 -8.20 -4.16
N HIS A 191 -4.98 -7.05 -3.48
CA HIS A 191 -3.85 -6.14 -3.49
C HIS A 191 -3.54 -5.67 -2.09
N PHE A 192 -2.26 -5.54 -1.79
CA PHE A 192 -1.79 -5.03 -0.51
C PHE A 192 -0.69 -4.00 -0.72
N LYS A 193 -0.86 -2.85 -0.06
CA LYS A 193 0.06 -1.72 -0.12
C LYS A 193 0.29 -1.15 1.28
N VAL A 194 1.53 -0.73 1.53
CA VAL A 194 1.91 -0.08 2.78
C VAL A 194 2.81 1.12 2.52
N GLU A 195 2.81 2.06 3.47
CA GLU A 195 3.73 3.19 3.53
C GLU A 195 4.41 3.17 4.89
N PHE A 196 5.74 3.10 4.92
CA PHE A 196 6.55 3.10 6.15
C PHE A 196 6.72 4.50 6.72
#